data_AF-A0A2M7NEY9-F1
#
_entry.id   AF-A0A2M7NEY9-F1
#
_cell.length_a   1.000
_cell.length_b   1.000
_cell.length_c   1.000
_cell.angle_alpha   90.00
_cell.angle_beta   90.00
_cell.angle_gamma   90.00
#
_symmetry.space_group_name_H-M   'P 1'
#
loop_
_entity.id
_entity.type
_entity.pdbx_description
1 polymer ?
#
loop_
_entity_poly.entity_id
_entity_poly.type
_entity_poly.pdbx_seq_one_letter_code
_entity_poly.pdbx_strand_id
1 'polypeptide(L)'
;MAKKKQNIIWLYLSPQNFRGKITISVTFMGVLATLTLIGTWWYINSQIISQYNHIINNTAPTQYYSKVIEDCISSSTSLTAIYLATSEDEYRTERETVWKDCEVALAALSNYTDQWRNEAVISLVYDVRTKANRLRKEQNNVEQKYFARNADLKEDSKTERVRQVDQLELLTDDVRAVLELIINIQNEEIDRAKAAINFHTQNLWVIVLPGWMIILTVVCVWLAYSINHKLLLRLHIIKHSLRQIAKGDLSNQIKTLDNDEVTPIETALNHLVQDMERLKVFAKDVGNEKFDTKVIPFNESGEVGKAFINMRDSLKMIAEKDEQLNWAVTGEAHFAKILRDFNEDIDELTQIFVSELIKYLNISQASLYLINQDTHADKELELKAWFAYDSHKNRKNTIQIGEGLVGETYQEKRTLYLENLPTNYLHIGSALGSAKPVSLLFVPLTISEENIGILELAAFRTLQKYEIEFVEKVCENITSSIISVLNTTRTRKLLEESQMQREAVSAQEEEMRQNVEELQATQEEMERKEKIINQMLQEAEENERKLRAVITELQAEKELKQAENSKE
;
A
#
# COMPACT_ATOMS: atom_id res chain seq x y z
N MET A 1 -15.12 32.33 10.29
CA MET A 1 -15.52 31.35 11.34
C MET A 1 -17.04 31.10 11.44
N ALA A 2 -17.93 32.04 11.08
CA ALA A 2 -19.39 31.84 11.17
C ALA A 2 -19.98 30.78 10.20
N LYS A 3 -19.49 30.70 8.94
CA LYS A 3 -19.91 29.68 7.97
C LYS A 3 -19.55 28.23 8.36
N LYS A 4 -18.54 28.03 9.21
CA LYS A 4 -18.11 26.69 9.66
C LYS A 4 -18.98 26.15 10.80
N LYS A 5 -19.66 27.02 11.57
CA LYS A 5 -20.60 26.62 12.63
C LYS A 5 -22.00 26.30 12.11
N GLN A 6 -22.46 26.99 11.07
CA GLN A 6 -23.77 26.73 10.45
C GLN A 6 -23.85 25.35 9.77
N ASN A 7 -22.71 24.84 9.27
CA ASN A 7 -22.61 23.48 8.72
C ASN A 7 -22.59 22.36 9.78
N ILE A 8 -22.30 22.65 11.05
CA ILE A 8 -22.21 21.59 12.07
C ILE A 8 -23.60 21.10 12.45
N ILE A 9 -24.58 21.99 12.58
CA ILE A 9 -25.96 21.64 12.95
C ILE A 9 -26.65 20.83 11.84
N TRP A 10 -26.41 21.18 10.58
CA TRP A 10 -26.91 20.42 9.43
C TRP A 10 -26.19 19.07 9.23
N LEU A 11 -24.95 18.93 9.69
CA LEU A 11 -24.22 17.65 9.65
C LEU A 11 -24.86 16.58 10.57
N TYR A 12 -25.46 17.01 11.69
CA TYR A 12 -26.13 16.11 12.63
C TYR A 12 -27.57 15.76 12.22
N LEU A 13 -28.14 16.43 11.22
CA LEU A 13 -29.51 16.20 10.74
C LEU A 13 -29.53 15.62 9.31
N SER A 14 -28.47 14.92 8.89
CA SER A 14 -28.45 14.25 7.60
C SER A 14 -29.27 12.96 7.62
N PRO A 15 -30.29 12.79 6.77
CA PRO A 15 -31.05 11.55 6.67
C PRO A 15 -30.26 10.41 6.01
N GLN A 16 -29.05 10.66 5.52
CA GLN A 16 -28.19 9.65 4.89
C GLN A 16 -27.41 8.86 5.94
N ASN A 17 -26.91 9.56 6.97
CA ASN A 17 -26.06 8.99 8.01
C ASN A 17 -26.87 8.29 9.10
N PHE A 18 -26.28 7.28 9.72
CA PHE A 18 -26.89 6.55 10.82
C PHE A 18 -27.16 7.46 12.02
N ARG A 19 -26.19 8.30 12.38
CA ARG A 19 -26.35 9.28 13.47
C ARG A 19 -27.47 10.28 13.17
N GLY A 20 -27.56 10.76 11.93
CA GLY A 20 -28.58 11.73 11.56
C GLY A 20 -30.00 11.13 11.56
N LYS A 21 -30.16 9.86 11.16
CA LYS A 21 -31.44 9.14 11.30
C LYS A 21 -31.88 9.03 12.77
N ILE A 22 -30.95 8.77 13.69
CA ILE A 22 -31.23 8.75 15.14
C ILE A 22 -31.64 10.14 15.61
N THR A 23 -30.87 11.18 15.28
CA THR A 23 -31.14 12.55 15.72
C THR A 23 -32.47 13.08 15.19
N ILE A 24 -32.79 12.87 13.91
CA ILE A 24 -34.10 13.23 13.32
C ILE A 24 -35.24 12.50 14.03
N SER A 25 -35.08 11.21 14.32
CA SER A 25 -36.14 10.43 14.96
C SER A 25 -36.39 10.86 16.41
N VAL A 26 -35.33 11.10 17.19
CA VAL A 26 -35.44 11.58 18.58
C VAL A 26 -36.03 12.99 18.64
N THR A 27 -35.62 13.88 17.74
CA THR A 27 -36.18 15.23 17.67
C THR A 27 -37.65 15.22 17.26
N PHE A 28 -38.03 14.41 16.27
CA PHE A 28 -39.43 14.22 15.87
C PHE A 28 -40.28 13.68 17.03
N MET A 29 -39.76 12.71 17.78
CA MET A 29 -40.41 12.15 18.97
C MET A 29 -40.62 13.21 20.06
N GLY A 30 -39.61 14.06 20.30
CA GLY A 30 -39.72 15.19 21.23
C GLY A 30 -40.79 16.19 20.82
N VAL A 31 -40.82 16.58 19.55
CA VAL A 31 -41.86 17.50 19.01
C VAL A 31 -43.25 16.89 19.15
N LEU A 32 -43.42 15.61 18.79
CA LEU A 32 -44.70 14.93 18.91
C LEU A 32 -45.18 14.88 20.38
N ALA A 33 -44.28 14.56 21.32
CA ALA A 33 -44.59 14.59 22.74
C ALA A 33 -45.05 15.98 23.21
N THR A 34 -44.37 17.06 22.78
CA THR A 34 -44.78 18.43 23.15
C THR A 34 -46.15 18.81 22.59
N LEU A 35 -46.44 18.48 21.33
CA LEU A 35 -47.76 18.77 20.72
C LEU A 35 -48.90 18.06 21.47
N THR A 36 -48.63 16.86 21.97
CA THR A 36 -49.65 16.07 22.68
C THR A 36 -49.86 16.54 24.11
N LEU A 37 -48.82 17.00 24.81
CA LEU A 37 -48.95 17.70 26.09
C LEU A 37 -49.75 19.00 25.95
N ILE A 38 -49.55 19.75 24.86
CA ILE A 38 -50.35 20.93 24.55
C ILE A 38 -51.81 20.53 24.30
N GLY A 39 -52.04 19.44 23.54
CA GLY A 39 -53.38 18.92 23.27
C GLY A 39 -54.11 18.46 24.54
N THR A 40 -53.43 17.76 25.45
CA THR A 40 -54.03 17.31 26.72
C THR A 40 -54.30 18.48 27.65
N TRP A 41 -53.39 19.46 27.72
CA TRP A 41 -53.61 20.70 28.45
C TRP A 41 -54.84 21.45 27.92
N TRP A 42 -54.95 21.58 26.60
CA TRP A 42 -56.10 22.21 25.96
C TRP A 42 -57.41 21.47 26.26
N TYR A 43 -57.39 20.14 26.22
CA TYR A 43 -58.56 19.30 26.56
C TYR A 43 -59.00 19.51 28.02
N ILE A 44 -58.07 19.48 28.98
CA ILE A 44 -58.37 19.73 30.39
C ILE A 44 -59.00 21.12 30.56
N ASN A 45 -58.41 22.14 29.94
CA ASN A 45 -58.89 23.51 30.06
C ASN A 45 -60.29 23.70 29.43
N SER A 46 -60.49 23.18 28.22
CA SER A 46 -61.73 23.39 27.47
C SER A 46 -62.89 22.53 27.96
N GLN A 47 -62.66 21.27 28.34
CA GLN A 47 -63.74 20.33 28.64
C GLN A 47 -64.00 20.18 30.14
N ILE A 48 -62.97 20.27 30.97
CA ILE A 48 -63.11 20.04 32.43
C ILE A 48 -63.26 21.38 33.14
N ILE A 49 -62.25 22.26 33.02
CA ILE A 49 -62.23 23.53 33.79
C ILE A 49 -63.37 24.45 33.36
N SER A 50 -63.62 24.57 32.04
CA SER A 50 -64.69 25.42 31.53
C SER A 50 -66.08 25.12 32.08
N GLN A 51 -66.36 23.86 32.46
CA GLN A 51 -67.66 23.47 33.03
C GLN A 51 -67.88 24.07 34.43
N TYR A 52 -66.81 24.37 35.17
CA TYR A 52 -66.86 24.88 36.54
C TYR A 52 -66.50 26.37 36.67
N ASN A 53 -66.21 27.05 35.56
CA ASN A 53 -65.84 28.49 35.56
C ASN A 53 -66.92 29.37 36.22
N HIS A 54 -68.20 29.04 36.04
CA HIS A 54 -69.31 29.78 36.65
C HIS A 54 -69.32 29.67 38.18
N ILE A 55 -68.93 28.52 38.75
CA ILE A 55 -68.77 28.35 40.19
C ILE A 55 -67.54 29.13 40.66
N ILE A 56 -66.39 28.95 40.01
CA ILE A 56 -65.11 29.54 40.44
C ILE A 56 -65.15 31.08 40.39
N ASN A 57 -65.67 31.67 39.31
CA ASN A 57 -65.66 33.11 39.10
C ASN A 57 -66.63 33.86 40.02
N ASN A 58 -67.74 33.22 40.44
CA ASN A 58 -68.77 33.87 41.24
C ASN A 58 -68.63 33.62 42.74
N THR A 59 -67.83 32.64 43.16
CA THR A 59 -67.71 32.34 44.59
C THR A 59 -67.00 33.45 45.37
N ALA A 60 -65.81 33.89 44.94
CA ALA A 60 -65.06 34.90 45.68
C ALA A 60 -65.83 36.23 45.82
N PRO A 61 -66.50 36.75 44.78
CA PRO A 61 -67.40 37.90 44.92
C PRO A 61 -68.55 37.65 45.89
N THR A 62 -69.21 36.49 45.81
CA THR A 62 -70.37 36.18 46.68
C THR A 62 -69.95 36.11 48.15
N GLN A 63 -68.84 35.44 48.48
CA GLN A 63 -68.32 35.39 49.86
C GLN A 63 -67.92 36.78 50.37
N TYR A 64 -67.28 37.59 49.51
CA TYR A 64 -66.92 38.96 49.83
C TYR A 64 -68.15 39.80 50.16
N TYR A 65 -69.17 39.82 49.29
CA TYR A 65 -70.37 40.62 49.53
C TYR A 65 -71.21 40.09 50.70
N SER A 66 -71.28 38.77 50.90
CA SER A 66 -71.91 38.20 52.10
C SER A 66 -71.26 38.69 53.38
N LYS A 67 -69.91 38.74 53.42
CA LYS A 67 -69.18 39.26 54.57
C LYS A 67 -69.37 40.77 54.75
N VAL A 68 -69.35 41.55 53.66
CA VAL A 68 -69.62 42.99 53.70
C VAL A 68 -71.01 43.28 54.25
N ILE A 69 -72.04 42.52 53.84
CA ILE A 69 -73.41 42.68 54.36
C ILE A 69 -73.46 42.34 55.85
N GLU A 70 -72.81 41.26 56.28
CA GLU A 70 -72.74 40.86 57.68
C GLU A 70 -72.11 41.96 58.56
N ASP A 71 -70.97 42.50 58.14
CA ASP A 71 -70.25 43.55 58.85
C ASP A 71 -71.07 44.85 58.86
N CYS A 72 -71.70 45.17 57.73
CA CYS A 72 -72.54 46.35 57.58
C CYS A 72 -73.79 46.30 58.47
N ILE A 73 -74.49 45.16 58.52
CA ILE A 73 -75.69 45.00 59.35
C ILE A 73 -75.30 45.03 60.82
N SER A 74 -74.21 44.36 61.21
CA SER A 74 -73.69 44.38 62.58
C SER A 74 -73.32 45.81 63.01
N SER A 75 -72.59 46.54 62.16
CA SER A 75 -72.23 47.94 62.39
C SER A 75 -73.47 48.83 62.50
N SER A 76 -74.47 48.66 61.63
CA SER A 76 -75.71 49.45 61.68
C SER A 76 -76.49 49.25 63.00
N THR A 77 -76.48 48.03 63.53
CA THR A 77 -77.12 47.67 64.80
C THR A 77 -76.33 48.25 65.97
N SER A 78 -75.00 48.17 65.96
CA SER A 78 -74.16 48.82 66.97
C SER A 78 -74.33 50.34 66.99
N LEU A 79 -74.36 51.00 65.82
CA LEU A 79 -74.60 52.45 65.72
C LEU A 79 -76.00 52.82 66.23
N THR A 80 -77.01 52.00 65.93
CA THR A 80 -78.36 52.20 66.48
C THR A 80 -78.38 52.04 68.01
N ALA A 81 -77.65 51.05 68.55
CA ALA A 81 -77.54 50.85 70.00
C ALA A 81 -76.81 52.00 70.69
N ILE A 82 -75.72 52.51 70.10
CA ILE A 82 -74.97 53.68 70.59
C ILE A 82 -75.88 54.92 70.56
N TYR A 83 -76.57 55.16 69.44
CA TYR A 83 -77.54 56.25 69.34
C TYR A 83 -78.61 56.16 70.44
N LEU A 84 -79.17 54.98 70.69
CA LEU A 84 -80.15 54.79 71.77
C LEU A 84 -79.55 55.07 73.16
N ALA A 85 -78.25 54.84 73.36
CA ALA A 85 -77.57 55.10 74.62
C ALA A 85 -77.18 56.58 74.81
N THR A 86 -76.65 57.23 73.77
CA THR A 86 -76.04 58.58 73.83
C THR A 86 -76.96 59.69 73.32
N SER A 87 -77.91 59.37 72.44
CA SER A 87 -78.77 60.33 71.72
C SER A 87 -78.02 61.34 70.83
N GLU A 88 -76.77 61.03 70.44
CA GLU A 88 -75.96 61.85 69.54
C GLU A 88 -76.29 61.56 68.07
N ASP A 89 -76.69 62.59 67.30
CA ASP A 89 -77.17 62.46 65.90
C ASP A 89 -76.07 62.06 64.89
N GLU A 90 -74.79 62.16 65.28
CA GLU A 90 -73.65 61.72 64.47
C GLU A 90 -73.76 60.24 64.10
N TYR A 91 -74.07 59.36 65.06
CA TYR A 91 -74.18 57.92 64.85
C TYR A 91 -75.35 57.53 63.94
N ARG A 92 -76.39 58.36 63.89
CA ARG A 92 -77.53 58.16 62.99
C ARG A 92 -77.15 58.47 61.54
N THR A 93 -76.45 59.58 61.32
CA THR A 93 -75.95 59.97 60.00
C THR A 93 -74.92 58.96 59.48
N GLU A 94 -74.05 58.47 60.37
CA GLU A 94 -73.10 57.40 60.08
C GLU A 94 -73.83 56.09 59.72
N ARG A 95 -74.88 55.72 60.45
CA ARG A 95 -75.69 54.53 60.15
C ARG A 95 -76.38 54.59 58.78
N GLU A 96 -76.91 55.73 58.36
CA GLU A 96 -77.47 55.87 57.01
C GLU A 96 -76.40 55.72 55.92
N THR A 97 -75.17 56.17 56.21
CA THR A 97 -74.03 55.96 55.32
C THR A 97 -73.70 54.47 55.22
N VAL A 98 -73.65 53.76 56.35
CA VAL A 98 -73.48 52.29 56.40
C VAL A 98 -74.58 51.58 55.61
N TRP A 99 -75.85 51.97 55.76
CA TRP A 99 -76.95 51.36 54.99
C TRP A 99 -76.86 51.57 53.48
N LYS A 100 -76.31 52.70 53.03
CA LYS A 100 -76.05 52.93 51.61
C LYS A 100 -75.05 51.92 51.04
N ASP A 101 -74.00 51.63 51.79
CA ASP A 101 -73.02 50.60 51.42
C ASP A 101 -73.62 49.19 51.50
N CYS A 102 -74.51 48.95 52.48
CA CYS A 102 -75.30 47.71 52.57
C CYS A 102 -76.12 47.44 51.32
N GLU A 103 -76.84 48.46 50.83
CA GLU A 103 -77.69 48.33 49.64
C GLU A 103 -76.89 47.99 48.40
N VAL A 104 -75.71 48.60 48.24
CA VAL A 104 -74.78 48.29 47.14
C VAL A 104 -74.31 46.83 47.26
N ALA A 105 -73.94 46.38 48.46
CA ALA A 105 -73.51 45.00 48.69
C ALA A 105 -74.65 43.99 48.48
N LEU A 106 -75.87 44.29 48.92
CA LEU A 106 -77.08 43.48 48.69
C LEU A 106 -77.46 43.40 47.20
N ALA A 107 -77.26 44.48 46.44
CA ALA A 107 -77.48 44.49 45.00
C ALA A 107 -76.41 43.65 44.27
N ALA A 108 -75.14 43.80 44.65
CA ALA A 108 -74.03 43.03 44.09
C ALA A 108 -74.17 41.54 44.39
N LEU A 109 -74.50 41.18 45.64
CA LEU A 109 -74.71 39.79 46.06
C LEU A 109 -75.77 39.11 45.17
N SER A 110 -76.91 39.75 44.94
CA SER A 110 -77.98 39.26 44.06
C SER A 110 -77.50 39.00 42.63
N ASN A 111 -76.70 39.91 42.06
CA ASN A 111 -76.21 39.75 40.69
C ASN A 111 -75.23 38.57 40.55
N TYR A 112 -74.32 38.39 41.51
CA TYR A 112 -73.36 37.28 41.47
C TYR A 112 -74.00 35.92 41.73
N THR A 113 -75.04 35.86 42.56
CA THR A 113 -75.75 34.61 42.84
C THR A 113 -76.69 34.20 41.70
N ASP A 114 -77.31 35.15 41.01
CA ASP A 114 -78.08 34.88 39.78
C ASP A 114 -77.18 34.24 38.69
N GLN A 115 -75.95 34.73 38.56
CA GLN A 115 -74.96 34.17 37.62
C GLN A 115 -74.42 32.80 38.04
N TRP A 116 -74.49 32.46 39.33
CA TRP A 116 -74.05 31.17 39.87
C TRP A 116 -75.06 30.04 39.59
N ARG A 117 -76.32 30.39 39.25
CA ARG A 117 -77.37 29.45 38.78
C ARG A 117 -77.80 28.38 39.79
N ASN A 118 -77.66 28.65 41.08
CA ASN A 118 -78.20 27.80 42.15
C ASN A 118 -79.52 28.39 42.67
N GLU A 119 -80.64 27.71 42.38
CA GLU A 119 -81.99 28.16 42.78
C GLU A 119 -82.16 28.29 44.30
N ALA A 120 -81.53 27.42 45.09
CA ALA A 120 -81.60 27.50 46.55
C ALA A 120 -80.88 28.74 47.08
N VAL A 121 -79.72 29.08 46.52
CA VAL A 121 -78.95 30.27 46.91
C VAL A 121 -79.69 31.55 46.50
N ILE A 122 -80.27 31.60 45.31
CA ILE A 122 -81.06 32.75 44.84
C ILE A 122 -82.21 33.03 45.82
N SER A 123 -82.91 31.99 46.27
CA SER A 123 -83.97 32.13 47.28
C SER A 123 -83.45 32.64 48.62
N LEU A 124 -82.28 32.17 49.08
CA LEU A 124 -81.68 32.64 50.33
C LEU A 124 -81.24 34.10 50.24
N VAL A 125 -80.74 34.56 49.09
CA VAL A 125 -80.34 35.97 48.89
C VAL A 125 -81.57 36.89 48.93
N TYR A 126 -82.70 36.44 48.39
CA TYR A 126 -83.96 37.16 48.54
C TYR A 126 -84.41 37.23 50.02
N ASP A 127 -84.20 36.16 50.78
CA ASP A 127 -84.48 36.13 52.22
C ASP A 127 -83.55 37.07 53.00
N VAL A 128 -82.25 37.09 52.71
CA VAL A 128 -81.28 38.07 53.25
C VAL A 128 -81.77 39.49 53.00
N ARG A 129 -82.16 39.82 51.76
CA ARG A 129 -82.66 41.15 51.41
C ARG A 129 -83.94 41.50 52.18
N THR A 130 -84.85 40.54 52.30
CA THR A 130 -86.13 40.73 53.01
C THR A 130 -85.90 40.97 54.51
N LYS A 131 -85.07 40.14 55.14
CA LYS A 131 -84.70 40.26 56.56
C LYS A 131 -83.89 41.53 56.84
N ALA A 132 -82.95 41.90 55.97
CA ALA A 132 -82.20 43.15 56.08
C ALA A 132 -83.12 44.39 55.97
N ASN A 133 -84.05 44.40 55.03
CA ASN A 133 -85.04 45.48 54.92
C ASN A 133 -85.96 45.56 56.14
N ARG A 134 -86.33 44.40 56.72
CA ARG A 134 -87.08 44.35 57.98
C ARG A 134 -86.28 44.93 59.14
N LEU A 135 -85.00 44.56 59.27
CA LEU A 135 -84.10 45.13 60.27
C LEU A 135 -84.01 46.65 60.12
N ARG A 136 -83.75 47.17 58.91
CA ARG A 136 -83.70 48.61 58.66
C ARG A 136 -85.00 49.32 59.05
N LYS A 137 -86.14 48.73 58.70
CA LYS A 137 -87.46 49.27 59.07
C LYS A 137 -87.63 49.36 60.59
N GLU A 138 -87.24 48.32 61.33
CA GLU A 138 -87.31 48.34 62.79
C GLU A 138 -86.31 49.32 63.41
N GLN A 139 -85.09 49.43 62.88
CA GLN A 139 -84.12 50.45 63.30
C GLN A 139 -84.69 51.86 63.12
N ASN A 140 -85.35 52.14 61.99
CA ASN A 140 -86.03 53.41 61.73
C ASN A 140 -87.23 53.65 62.67
N ASN A 141 -88.03 52.62 62.95
CA ASN A 141 -89.17 52.72 63.88
C ASN A 141 -88.69 53.05 65.30
N VAL A 142 -87.66 52.34 65.76
CA VAL A 142 -87.05 52.52 67.07
C VAL A 142 -86.46 53.92 67.17
N GLU A 143 -85.72 54.37 66.16
CA GLU A 143 -85.21 55.74 66.09
C GLU A 143 -86.32 56.79 66.15
N GLN A 144 -87.37 56.71 65.33
CA GLN A 144 -88.48 57.67 65.34
C GLN A 144 -89.16 57.76 66.72
N LYS A 145 -89.33 56.62 67.39
CA LYS A 145 -89.95 56.53 68.72
C LYS A 145 -89.13 57.26 69.79
N TYR A 146 -87.80 57.25 69.69
CA TYR A 146 -86.90 57.87 70.67
C TYR A 146 -86.39 59.26 70.25
N PHE A 147 -86.41 59.60 68.96
CA PHE A 147 -86.11 60.93 68.43
C PHE A 147 -87.23 61.93 68.77
N ALA A 148 -88.51 61.52 68.71
CA ALA A 148 -89.64 62.41 68.98
C ALA A 148 -89.84 62.75 70.47
N ARG A 149 -89.21 62.00 71.39
CA ARG A 149 -89.14 62.30 72.82
C ARG A 149 -87.72 62.75 73.13
N ASN A 150 -87.47 64.06 73.26
CA ASN A 150 -86.26 64.54 73.95
C ASN A 150 -86.28 63.92 75.37
N ALA A 151 -85.56 62.81 75.55
CA ALA A 151 -85.86 61.87 76.62
C ALA A 151 -85.30 62.38 77.96
N ASP A 152 -86.20 62.83 78.82
CA ASP A 152 -85.95 62.88 80.27
C ASP A 152 -85.66 61.43 80.74
N LEU A 153 -84.41 61.17 81.13
CA LEU A 153 -83.86 59.85 81.44
C LEU A 153 -84.45 59.29 82.74
N LYS A 154 -85.68 58.76 82.70
CA LYS A 154 -86.27 57.95 83.79
C LYS A 154 -85.80 56.50 83.69
N GLU A 155 -85.61 55.84 84.84
CA GLU A 155 -85.05 54.47 84.96
C GLU A 155 -85.84 53.41 84.15
N ASP A 156 -87.17 53.53 84.07
CA ASP A 156 -88.04 52.70 83.21
C ASP A 156 -87.75 52.80 81.69
N SER A 157 -87.20 53.94 81.22
CA SER A 157 -86.84 54.13 79.80
C SER A 157 -85.54 53.43 79.40
N LYS A 158 -84.69 53.07 80.37
CA LYS A 158 -83.41 52.39 80.13
C LYS A 158 -83.64 50.90 79.83
N THR A 159 -84.48 50.25 80.62
CA THR A 159 -84.84 48.83 80.44
C THR A 159 -85.54 48.58 79.10
N GLU A 160 -86.44 49.48 78.68
CA GLU A 160 -87.11 49.36 77.38
C GLU A 160 -86.15 49.60 76.19
N ARG A 161 -85.15 50.50 76.32
CA ARG A 161 -84.12 50.68 75.27
C ARG A 161 -83.24 49.44 75.11
N VAL A 162 -82.82 48.81 76.21
CA VAL A 162 -82.07 47.54 76.18
C VAL A 162 -82.87 46.47 75.45
N ARG A 163 -84.17 46.33 75.77
CA ARG A 163 -85.05 45.36 75.08
C ARG A 163 -85.18 45.62 73.57
N GLN A 164 -85.19 46.88 73.14
CA GLN A 164 -85.22 47.21 71.71
C GLN A 164 -83.89 46.88 71.02
N VAL A 165 -82.75 47.08 71.70
CA VAL A 165 -81.44 46.66 71.19
C VAL A 165 -81.38 45.14 71.08
N ASP A 166 -81.80 44.39 72.10
CA ASP A 166 -81.87 42.92 72.06
C ASP A 166 -82.72 42.43 70.87
N GLN A 167 -83.84 43.10 70.59
CA GLN A 167 -84.70 42.78 69.44
C GLN A 167 -84.03 43.06 68.08
N LEU A 168 -83.22 44.12 67.99
CA LEU A 168 -82.44 44.43 66.78
C LEU A 168 -81.25 43.47 66.61
N GLU A 169 -80.61 43.05 67.69
CA GLU A 169 -79.58 42.00 67.68
C GLU A 169 -80.15 40.67 67.21
N LEU A 170 -81.33 40.27 67.69
CA LEU A 170 -82.03 39.07 67.20
C LEU A 170 -82.32 39.12 65.69
N LEU A 171 -82.74 40.28 65.17
CA LEU A 171 -82.97 40.47 63.73
C LEU A 171 -81.65 40.50 62.93
N THR A 172 -80.56 40.96 63.55
CA THR A 172 -79.21 40.96 62.96
C THR A 172 -78.68 39.53 62.85
N ASP A 173 -78.82 38.73 63.91
CA ASP A 173 -78.43 37.33 63.94
C ASP A 173 -79.24 36.48 62.95
N ASP A 174 -80.53 36.81 62.76
CA ASP A 174 -81.38 36.17 61.76
C ASP A 174 -80.88 36.40 60.32
N VAL A 175 -80.33 37.60 60.02
CA VAL A 175 -79.68 37.85 58.72
C VAL A 175 -78.33 37.14 58.62
N ARG A 176 -77.51 37.17 59.68
CA ARG A 176 -76.21 36.49 59.73
C ARG A 176 -76.35 34.99 59.48
N ALA A 177 -77.33 34.34 60.10
CA ALA A 177 -77.59 32.91 59.94
C ALA A 177 -77.86 32.53 58.46
N VAL A 178 -78.59 33.37 57.71
CA VAL A 178 -78.86 33.13 56.29
C VAL A 178 -77.59 33.36 55.44
N LEU A 179 -76.79 34.38 55.77
CA LEU A 179 -75.51 34.63 55.08
C LEU A 179 -74.49 33.50 55.31
N GLU A 180 -74.40 32.98 56.53
CA GLU A 180 -73.57 31.80 56.85
C GLU A 180 -74.05 30.56 56.10
N LEU A 181 -75.37 30.37 55.98
CA LEU A 181 -75.93 29.27 55.19
C LEU A 181 -75.56 29.40 53.71
N ILE A 182 -75.61 30.60 53.13
CA ILE A 182 -75.16 30.86 51.76
C ILE A 182 -73.68 30.48 51.61
N ILE A 183 -72.81 30.97 52.49
CA ILE A 183 -71.35 30.69 52.46
C ILE A 183 -71.08 29.19 52.56
N ASN A 184 -71.77 28.48 53.44
CA ASN A 184 -71.63 27.04 53.62
C ASN A 184 -72.04 26.26 52.36
N ILE A 185 -73.17 26.61 51.75
CA ILE A 185 -73.60 26.00 50.48
C ILE A 185 -72.56 26.24 49.37
N GLN A 186 -71.92 27.42 49.32
CA GLN A 186 -70.87 27.66 48.33
C GLN A 186 -69.63 26.82 48.56
N ASN A 187 -69.17 26.73 49.80
CA ASN A 187 -67.99 25.94 50.14
C ASN A 187 -68.21 24.46 49.76
N GLU A 188 -69.38 23.92 50.02
CA GLU A 188 -69.73 22.55 49.63
C GLU A 188 -69.75 22.35 48.10
N GLU A 189 -70.27 23.30 47.33
CA GLU A 189 -70.22 23.24 45.86
C GLU A 189 -68.81 23.37 45.29
N ILE A 190 -67.97 24.22 45.88
CA ILE A 190 -66.56 24.34 45.49
C ILE A 190 -65.83 23.03 45.74
N ASP A 191 -66.02 22.43 46.91
CA ASP A 191 -65.33 21.20 47.26
C ASP A 191 -65.77 20.05 46.35
N ARG A 192 -67.05 19.99 45.99
CA ARG A 192 -67.56 19.08 44.95
C ARG A 192 -66.95 19.35 43.58
N ALA A 193 -66.86 20.61 43.16
CA ALA A 193 -66.26 20.99 41.89
C ALA A 193 -64.75 20.67 41.84
N LYS A 194 -63.99 20.99 42.89
CA LYS A 194 -62.57 20.66 43.03
C LYS A 194 -62.35 19.15 43.02
N ALA A 195 -63.17 18.39 43.75
CA ALA A 195 -63.10 16.93 43.76
C ALA A 195 -63.37 16.34 42.38
N ALA A 196 -64.38 16.85 41.65
CA ALA A 196 -64.68 16.41 40.29
C ALA A 196 -63.55 16.76 39.30
N ILE A 197 -63.02 17.98 39.34
CA ILE A 197 -61.87 18.39 38.50
C ILE A 197 -60.66 17.50 38.81
N ASN A 198 -60.33 17.29 40.08
CA ASN A 198 -59.20 16.46 40.49
C ASN A 198 -59.40 15.00 40.05
N PHE A 199 -60.60 14.45 40.20
CA PHE A 199 -60.92 13.09 39.75
C PHE A 199 -60.75 12.93 38.24
N HIS A 200 -61.33 13.83 37.44
CA HIS A 200 -61.21 13.77 35.98
C HIS A 200 -59.76 13.99 35.51
N THR A 201 -59.03 14.92 36.11
CA THR A 201 -57.62 15.17 35.77
C THR A 201 -56.72 13.99 36.16
N GLN A 202 -56.90 13.39 37.34
CA GLN A 202 -56.15 12.18 37.73
C GLN A 202 -56.41 11.02 36.78
N ASN A 203 -57.67 10.72 36.44
CA ASN A 203 -58.01 9.64 35.52
C ASN A 203 -57.40 9.85 34.13
N LEU A 204 -57.40 11.09 33.63
CA LEU A 204 -56.75 11.41 32.35
C LEU A 204 -55.24 11.13 32.40
N TRP A 205 -54.53 11.56 33.45
CA TRP A 205 -53.09 11.31 33.57
C TRP A 205 -52.75 9.82 33.68
N VAL A 206 -53.58 9.04 34.39
CA VAL A 206 -53.43 7.58 34.51
C VAL A 206 -53.59 6.87 33.17
N ILE A 207 -54.36 7.41 32.22
CA ILE A 207 -54.54 6.80 30.89
C ILE A 207 -53.48 7.31 29.89
N VAL A 208 -53.22 8.62 29.89
CA VAL A 208 -52.36 9.27 28.88
C VAL A 208 -50.89 8.92 29.08
N LEU A 209 -50.38 8.88 30.32
CA LEU A 209 -48.96 8.62 30.57
C LEU A 209 -48.52 7.21 30.15
N PRO A 210 -49.21 6.12 30.54
CA PRO A 210 -48.83 4.79 30.11
C PRO A 210 -49.02 4.58 28.59
N GLY A 211 -50.06 5.17 28.00
CA GLY A 211 -50.28 5.12 26.56
C GLY A 211 -49.10 5.72 25.78
N TRP A 212 -48.60 6.87 26.22
CA TRP A 212 -47.39 7.47 25.67
C TRP A 212 -46.15 6.62 25.89
N MET A 213 -45.95 6.11 27.11
CA MET A 213 -44.80 5.26 27.40
C MET A 213 -44.75 4.02 26.49
N ILE A 214 -45.90 3.39 26.21
CA ILE A 214 -45.99 2.25 25.29
C ILE A 214 -45.63 2.66 23.87
N ILE A 215 -46.22 3.73 23.34
CA ILE A 215 -45.93 4.22 21.99
C ILE A 215 -44.45 4.57 21.84
N LEU A 216 -43.88 5.29 22.82
CA LEU A 216 -42.47 5.65 22.83
C LEU A 216 -41.57 4.40 22.82
N THR A 217 -41.92 3.39 23.61
CA THR A 217 -41.17 2.11 23.67
C THR A 217 -41.22 1.38 22.32
N VAL A 218 -42.39 1.28 21.69
CA VAL A 218 -42.55 0.63 20.38
C VAL A 218 -41.75 1.35 19.31
N VAL A 219 -41.80 2.68 19.27
CA VAL A 219 -41.04 3.49 18.31
C VAL A 219 -39.53 3.33 18.53
N CYS A 220 -39.07 3.37 19.78
CA CYS A 220 -37.65 3.13 20.11
C CYS A 220 -37.18 1.74 19.67
N VAL A 221 -37.98 0.69 19.92
CA VAL A 221 -37.64 -0.69 19.53
C VAL A 221 -37.62 -0.82 18.00
N TRP A 222 -38.61 -0.27 17.29
CA TRP A 222 -38.65 -0.29 15.83
C TRP A 222 -37.46 0.44 15.20
N LEU A 223 -37.12 1.62 15.74
CA LEU A 223 -35.94 2.38 15.31
C LEU A 223 -34.67 1.57 15.53
N ALA A 224 -34.45 1.05 16.74
CA ALA A 224 -33.29 0.23 17.07
C ALA A 224 -33.17 -0.99 16.15
N TYR A 225 -34.29 -1.68 15.89
CA TYR A 225 -34.33 -2.82 14.98
C TYR A 225 -33.96 -2.44 13.54
N SER A 226 -34.59 -1.40 12.97
CA SER A 226 -34.37 -0.95 11.60
C SER A 226 -32.91 -0.55 11.35
N ILE A 227 -32.37 0.21 12.30
CA ILE A 227 -31.01 0.71 12.33
C ILE A 227 -30.00 -0.44 12.44
N ASN A 228 -30.19 -1.34 13.42
CA ASN A 228 -29.31 -2.48 13.65
C ASN A 228 -29.34 -3.48 12.48
N HIS A 229 -30.53 -3.77 11.94
CA HIS A 229 -30.68 -4.71 10.83
C HIS A 229 -29.91 -4.25 9.58
N LYS A 230 -30.02 -2.97 9.19
CA LYS A 230 -29.28 -2.41 8.05
C LYS A 230 -27.76 -2.45 8.27
N LEU A 231 -27.30 -2.11 9.48
CA LEU A 231 -25.88 -2.13 9.83
C LEU A 231 -25.32 -3.57 9.78
N LEU A 232 -26.03 -4.53 10.39
CA LEU A 232 -25.61 -5.93 10.46
C LEU A 232 -25.53 -6.56 9.07
N LEU A 233 -26.46 -6.24 8.16
CA LEU A 233 -26.42 -6.73 6.78
C LEU A 233 -25.15 -6.26 6.05
N ARG A 234 -24.82 -4.97 6.13
CA ARG A 234 -23.61 -4.43 5.46
C ARG A 234 -22.32 -4.95 6.10
N LEU A 235 -22.28 -5.05 7.43
CA LEU A 235 -21.15 -5.66 8.14
C LEU A 235 -20.97 -7.13 7.76
N HIS A 236 -22.06 -7.87 7.50
CA HIS A 236 -21.98 -9.24 7.02
C HIS A 236 -21.33 -9.32 5.63
N ILE A 237 -21.71 -8.43 4.70
CA ILE A 237 -21.11 -8.34 3.35
C ILE A 237 -19.62 -8.02 3.46
N ILE A 238 -19.25 -6.99 4.24
CA ILE A 238 -17.84 -6.61 4.45
C ILE A 238 -17.06 -7.79 5.03
N LYS A 239 -17.59 -8.47 6.05
CA LYS A 239 -16.97 -9.66 6.66
C LYS A 239 -16.79 -10.78 5.64
N HIS A 240 -17.78 -11.02 4.78
CA HIS A 240 -17.71 -12.05 3.74
C HIS A 240 -16.65 -11.70 2.69
N SER A 241 -16.66 -10.48 2.17
CA SER A 241 -15.65 -10.00 1.20
C SER A 241 -14.24 -10.06 1.80
N LEU A 242 -14.05 -9.64 3.06
CA LEU A 242 -12.76 -9.73 3.73
C LEU A 242 -12.27 -11.19 3.84
N ARG A 243 -13.17 -12.13 4.11
CA ARG A 243 -12.85 -13.58 4.12
C ARG A 243 -12.49 -14.13 2.75
N GLN A 244 -13.11 -13.62 1.68
CA GLN A 244 -12.76 -14.00 0.31
C GLN A 244 -11.38 -13.47 -0.07
N ILE A 245 -11.10 -12.19 0.21
CA ILE A 245 -9.79 -11.57 -0.02
C ILE A 245 -8.71 -12.30 0.76
N ALA A 246 -8.96 -12.68 2.01
CA ALA A 246 -8.03 -13.47 2.83
C ALA A 246 -7.75 -14.86 2.26
N LYS A 247 -8.63 -15.41 1.41
CA LYS A 247 -8.44 -16.66 0.67
C LYS A 247 -7.83 -16.44 -0.72
N GLY A 248 -7.53 -15.20 -1.12
CA GLY A 248 -7.02 -14.85 -2.44
C GLY A 248 -8.09 -14.70 -3.53
N ASP A 249 -9.38 -14.68 -3.17
CA ASP A 249 -10.47 -14.47 -4.11
C ASP A 249 -10.80 -12.98 -4.23
N LEU A 250 -10.53 -12.41 -5.41
CA LEU A 250 -10.68 -10.99 -5.74
C LEU A 250 -11.91 -10.68 -6.61
N SER A 251 -12.83 -11.65 -6.78
CA SER A 251 -13.94 -11.56 -7.73
C SER A 251 -15.04 -10.56 -7.37
N ASN A 252 -15.19 -10.20 -6.09
CA ASN A 252 -16.35 -9.44 -5.61
C ASN A 252 -15.97 -8.05 -5.08
N GLN A 253 -16.24 -7.02 -5.87
CA GLN A 253 -16.27 -5.64 -5.39
C GLN A 253 -17.57 -5.37 -4.63
N ILE A 254 -17.48 -4.66 -3.51
CA ILE A 254 -18.65 -4.24 -2.76
C ILE A 254 -19.29 -3.05 -3.49
N LYS A 255 -20.56 -3.16 -3.86
CA LYS A 255 -21.33 -2.02 -4.38
C LYS A 255 -21.60 -1.02 -3.25
N THR A 256 -21.02 0.17 -3.35
CA THR A 256 -21.30 1.29 -2.44
C THR A 256 -22.65 1.91 -2.81
N LEU A 257 -23.68 1.63 -2.02
CA LEU A 257 -25.06 2.06 -2.31
C LEU A 257 -25.44 3.37 -1.58
N ASP A 258 -24.89 3.58 -0.38
CA ASP A 258 -25.19 4.73 0.47
C ASP A 258 -23.91 5.54 0.74
N ASN A 259 -24.06 6.81 1.14
CA ASN A 259 -22.95 7.67 1.58
C ASN A 259 -23.10 7.93 3.09
N ASP A 260 -22.69 6.97 3.90
CA ASP A 260 -22.81 6.99 5.35
C ASP A 260 -21.50 6.59 6.04
N GLU A 261 -21.55 6.34 7.35
CA GLU A 261 -20.37 6.00 8.15
C GLU A 261 -19.69 4.67 7.76
N VAL A 262 -20.37 3.79 7.02
CA VAL A 262 -19.83 2.49 6.57
C VAL A 262 -19.17 2.61 5.20
N THR A 263 -19.59 3.56 4.38
CA THR A 263 -19.09 3.78 3.02
C THR A 263 -17.56 3.97 2.92
N PRO A 264 -16.88 4.69 3.84
CA PRO A 264 -15.42 4.76 3.84
C PRO A 264 -14.74 3.40 3.98
N ILE A 265 -15.32 2.48 4.75
CA ILE A 265 -14.78 1.12 4.94
C ILE A 265 -14.97 0.31 3.65
N GLU A 266 -16.14 0.38 3.02
CA GLU A 266 -16.40 -0.28 1.73
C GLU A 266 -15.46 0.24 0.64
N THR A 267 -15.25 1.56 0.61
CA THR A 267 -14.34 2.21 -0.34
C THR A 267 -12.90 1.78 -0.14
N ALA A 268 -12.42 1.77 1.12
CA ALA A 268 -11.09 1.29 1.46
C ALA A 268 -10.91 -0.19 1.09
N LEU A 269 -11.93 -1.03 1.30
CA LEU A 269 -11.89 -2.43 0.91
C LEU A 269 -11.85 -2.61 -0.62
N ASN A 270 -12.63 -1.82 -1.37
CA ASN A 270 -12.59 -1.85 -2.83
C ASN A 270 -11.23 -1.41 -3.39
N HIS A 271 -10.61 -0.38 -2.81
CA HIS A 271 -9.24 0.00 -3.16
C HIS A 271 -8.25 -1.13 -2.88
N LEU A 272 -8.37 -1.80 -1.73
CA LEU A 272 -7.54 -2.96 -1.40
C LEU A 272 -7.71 -4.10 -2.43
N VAL A 273 -8.96 -4.42 -2.81
CA VAL A 273 -9.24 -5.42 -3.87
C VAL A 273 -8.57 -5.01 -5.19
N GLN A 274 -8.66 -3.74 -5.57
CA GLN A 274 -8.05 -3.22 -6.78
C GLN A 274 -6.52 -3.30 -6.75
N ASP A 275 -5.90 -2.98 -5.62
CA ASP A 275 -4.44 -3.10 -5.45
C ASP A 275 -3.98 -4.55 -5.47
N MET A 276 -4.74 -5.46 -4.87
CA MET A 276 -4.50 -6.91 -4.98
C MET A 276 -4.63 -7.42 -6.41
N GLU A 277 -5.60 -6.91 -7.18
CA GLU A 277 -5.76 -7.28 -8.59
C GLU A 277 -4.57 -6.81 -9.43
N ARG A 278 -4.09 -5.58 -9.20
CA ARG A 278 -2.84 -5.08 -9.82
C ARG A 278 -1.63 -5.92 -9.41
N LEU A 279 -1.54 -6.31 -8.14
CA LEU A 279 -0.46 -7.17 -7.65
C LEU A 279 -0.48 -8.54 -8.33
N LYS A 280 -1.66 -9.14 -8.53
CA LYS A 280 -1.81 -10.39 -9.29
C LYS A 280 -1.30 -10.25 -10.72
N VAL A 281 -1.68 -9.17 -11.41
CA VAL A 281 -1.20 -8.90 -12.77
C VAL A 281 0.31 -8.69 -12.80
N PHE A 282 0.84 -7.90 -11.86
CA PHE A 282 2.29 -7.70 -11.71
C PHE A 282 3.04 -9.01 -11.51
N ALA A 283 2.61 -9.84 -10.56
CA ALA A 283 3.24 -11.14 -10.29
C ALA A 283 3.18 -12.06 -11.52
N LYS A 284 2.08 -12.03 -12.28
CA LYS A 284 1.94 -12.78 -13.53
C LYS A 284 2.88 -12.25 -14.62
N ASP A 285 3.02 -10.94 -14.77
CA ASP A 285 3.93 -10.34 -15.76
C ASP A 285 5.38 -10.69 -15.45
N VAL A 286 5.80 -10.50 -14.19
CA VAL A 286 7.14 -10.85 -13.71
C VAL A 286 7.42 -12.34 -13.87
N GLY A 287 6.45 -13.21 -13.56
CA GLY A 287 6.57 -14.65 -13.75
C GLY A 287 6.62 -15.10 -15.22
N ASN A 288 6.21 -14.26 -16.16
CA ASN A 288 6.35 -14.48 -17.61
C ASN A 288 7.53 -13.69 -18.20
N GLU A 289 8.52 -13.32 -17.37
CA GLU A 289 9.74 -12.60 -17.77
C GLU A 289 9.49 -11.20 -18.37
N LYS A 290 8.31 -10.61 -18.13
CA LYS A 290 7.97 -9.25 -18.56
C LYS A 290 8.32 -8.24 -17.48
N PHE A 291 9.62 -7.97 -17.32
CA PHE A 291 10.10 -7.08 -16.26
C PHE A 291 9.80 -5.59 -16.51
N ASP A 292 9.49 -5.18 -17.75
CA ASP A 292 9.16 -3.79 -18.09
C ASP A 292 7.66 -3.46 -17.95
N THR A 293 6.94 -4.19 -17.08
CA THR A 293 5.51 -3.95 -16.83
C THR A 293 5.26 -2.55 -16.25
N LYS A 294 4.25 -1.87 -16.79
CA LYS A 294 3.79 -0.55 -16.31
C LYS A 294 2.84 -0.66 -15.12
N VAL A 295 2.39 -1.87 -14.77
CA VAL A 295 1.49 -2.10 -13.65
C VAL A 295 2.30 -1.99 -12.38
N ILE A 296 1.91 -1.08 -11.49
CA ILE A 296 2.61 -0.89 -10.22
C ILE A 296 1.65 -1.24 -9.07
N PRO A 297 1.94 -2.29 -8.28
CA PRO A 297 1.13 -2.63 -7.13
C PRO A 297 1.25 -1.54 -6.05
N PHE A 298 0.13 -1.23 -5.39
CA PHE A 298 0.06 -0.25 -4.30
C PHE A 298 0.62 1.15 -4.62
N ASN A 299 0.69 1.55 -5.90
CA ASN A 299 1.22 2.84 -6.36
C ASN A 299 2.61 3.19 -5.75
N GLU A 300 3.55 2.22 -5.71
CA GLU A 300 4.90 2.37 -5.12
C GLU A 300 4.93 2.67 -3.61
N SER A 301 3.77 2.65 -2.97
CA SER A 301 3.62 2.93 -1.56
C SER A 301 3.52 1.66 -0.74
N GLY A 302 3.93 1.73 0.51
CA GLY A 302 3.89 0.60 1.44
C GLY A 302 5.03 -0.42 1.26
N GLU A 303 5.12 -1.32 2.22
CA GLU A 303 6.20 -2.32 2.30
C GLU A 303 6.04 -3.44 1.27
N VAL A 304 4.79 -3.90 1.06
CA VAL A 304 4.49 -4.99 0.11
C VAL A 304 4.80 -4.57 -1.32
N GLY A 305 4.38 -3.37 -1.75
CA GLY A 305 4.69 -2.86 -3.09
C GLY A 305 6.20 -2.80 -3.37
N LYS A 306 6.97 -2.27 -2.42
CA LYS A 306 8.44 -2.20 -2.52
C LYS A 306 9.11 -3.59 -2.58
N ALA A 307 8.64 -4.54 -1.76
CA ALA A 307 9.18 -5.90 -1.77
C ALA A 307 9.01 -6.58 -3.15
N PHE A 308 7.84 -6.42 -3.78
CA PHE A 308 7.57 -6.97 -5.10
C PHE A 308 8.38 -6.27 -6.21
N ILE A 309 8.58 -4.96 -6.12
CA ILE A 309 9.46 -4.20 -7.02
C ILE A 309 10.90 -4.71 -6.92
N ASN A 310 11.44 -4.83 -5.70
CA ASN A 310 12.79 -5.35 -5.47
C ASN A 310 12.95 -6.79 -5.99
N MET A 311 11.91 -7.63 -5.83
CA MET A 311 11.91 -9.00 -6.37
C MET A 311 11.98 -8.99 -7.90
N ARG A 312 11.17 -8.16 -8.58
CA ARG A 312 11.24 -7.99 -10.03
C ARG A 312 12.63 -7.57 -10.48
N ASP A 313 13.22 -6.56 -9.83
CA ASP A 313 14.52 -6.01 -10.23
C ASP A 313 15.63 -7.04 -10.02
N SER A 314 15.56 -7.82 -8.93
CA SER A 314 16.48 -8.94 -8.68
C SER A 314 16.35 -10.04 -9.74
N LEU A 315 15.13 -10.41 -10.11
CA LEU A 315 14.88 -11.41 -11.15
C LEU A 315 15.32 -10.92 -12.53
N LYS A 316 15.10 -9.64 -12.86
CA LYS A 316 15.60 -9.03 -14.10
C LYS A 316 17.12 -9.12 -14.18
N MET A 317 17.81 -8.76 -13.10
CA MET A 317 19.28 -8.87 -13.02
C MET A 317 19.77 -10.31 -13.18
N ILE A 318 19.07 -11.29 -12.60
CA ILE A 318 19.41 -12.71 -12.77
C ILE A 318 19.21 -13.14 -14.22
N ALA A 319 18.09 -12.77 -14.85
CA ALA A 319 17.80 -13.11 -16.24
C ALA A 319 18.83 -12.51 -17.21
N GLU A 320 19.19 -11.23 -17.03
CA GLU A 320 20.22 -10.56 -17.83
C GLU A 320 21.60 -11.24 -17.67
N LYS A 321 21.95 -11.64 -16.45
CA LYS A 321 23.20 -12.37 -16.19
C LYS A 321 23.19 -13.77 -16.78
N ASP A 322 22.07 -14.47 -16.72
CA ASP A 322 21.90 -15.80 -17.31
C ASP A 322 21.99 -15.75 -18.84
N GLU A 323 21.39 -14.73 -19.47
CA GLU A 323 21.52 -14.48 -20.91
C GLU A 323 22.98 -14.25 -21.31
N GLN A 324 23.71 -13.40 -20.57
CA GLN A 324 25.14 -13.15 -20.82
C GLN A 324 25.99 -14.43 -20.69
N LEU A 325 25.71 -15.25 -19.67
CA LEU A 325 26.41 -16.52 -19.48
C LEU A 325 26.11 -17.51 -20.61
N ASN A 326 24.84 -17.67 -20.98
CA ASN A 326 24.43 -18.56 -22.05
C ASN A 326 25.00 -18.12 -23.41
N TRP A 327 25.06 -16.81 -23.66
CA TRP A 327 25.74 -16.25 -24.83
C TRP A 327 27.23 -16.61 -24.83
N ALA A 328 27.95 -16.47 -23.71
CA ALA A 328 29.36 -16.81 -23.65
C ALA A 328 29.60 -18.32 -23.86
N VAL A 329 28.83 -19.19 -23.19
CA VAL A 329 28.95 -20.65 -23.31
C VAL A 329 28.65 -21.13 -24.73
N THR A 330 27.62 -20.57 -25.37
CA THR A 330 27.27 -20.91 -26.76
C THR A 330 28.39 -20.48 -27.71
N GLY A 331 28.96 -19.29 -27.50
CA GLY A 331 30.11 -18.81 -28.26
C GLY A 331 31.32 -19.71 -28.07
N GLU A 332 31.66 -20.07 -26.83
CA GLU A 332 32.82 -20.92 -26.52
C GLU A 332 32.68 -22.28 -27.20
N ALA A 333 31.48 -22.88 -27.20
CA ALA A 333 31.22 -24.13 -27.90
C ALA A 333 31.39 -24.00 -29.43
N HIS A 334 30.96 -22.87 -30.01
CA HIS A 334 31.15 -22.55 -31.43
C HIS A 334 32.64 -22.44 -31.79
N PHE A 335 33.42 -21.66 -31.02
CA PHE A 335 34.86 -21.51 -31.27
C PHE A 335 35.62 -22.81 -30.99
N ALA A 336 35.28 -23.55 -29.94
CA ALA A 336 35.88 -24.86 -29.68
C ALA A 336 35.64 -25.85 -30.84
N LYS A 337 34.52 -25.72 -31.57
CA LYS A 337 34.28 -26.50 -32.79
C LYS A 337 35.20 -26.04 -33.92
N ILE A 338 35.29 -24.74 -34.21
CA ILE A 338 36.19 -24.18 -35.23
C ILE A 338 37.63 -24.65 -35.00
N LEU A 339 38.11 -24.55 -33.75
CA LEU A 339 39.47 -24.94 -33.37
C LEU A 339 39.75 -26.45 -33.54
N ARG A 340 38.71 -27.30 -33.55
CA ARG A 340 38.85 -28.74 -33.83
C ARG A 340 38.78 -29.04 -35.32
N ASP A 341 37.90 -28.35 -36.04
CA ASP A 341 37.67 -28.55 -37.48
C ASP A 341 38.88 -28.05 -38.31
N PHE A 342 39.58 -27.03 -37.83
CA PHE A 342 40.76 -26.43 -38.50
C PHE A 342 42.01 -26.56 -37.62
N ASN A 343 42.73 -27.68 -37.72
CA ASN A 343 43.90 -27.97 -36.85
C ASN A 343 45.19 -28.35 -37.61
N GLU A 344 45.20 -28.20 -38.94
CA GLU A 344 46.35 -28.57 -39.77
C GLU A 344 47.16 -27.35 -40.23
N ASP A 345 46.48 -26.27 -40.60
CA ASP A 345 47.08 -25.03 -41.12
C ASP A 345 46.78 -23.84 -40.18
N ILE A 346 47.85 -23.18 -39.72
CA ILE A 346 47.78 -22.03 -38.81
C ILE A 346 47.19 -20.80 -39.51
N ASP A 347 47.53 -20.59 -40.78
CA ASP A 347 47.08 -19.41 -41.53
C ASP A 347 45.57 -19.53 -41.79
N GLU A 348 45.09 -20.73 -42.14
CA GLU A 348 43.65 -21.00 -42.29
C GLU A 348 42.91 -20.87 -40.95
N LEU A 349 43.42 -21.52 -39.89
CA LEU A 349 42.83 -21.47 -38.54
C LEU A 349 42.67 -20.04 -38.04
N THR A 350 43.74 -19.24 -38.10
CA THR A 350 43.73 -17.86 -37.60
C THR A 350 42.80 -16.97 -38.42
N GLN A 351 42.74 -17.14 -39.75
CA GLN A 351 41.87 -16.34 -40.60
C GLN A 351 40.38 -16.64 -40.37
N ILE A 352 40.02 -17.92 -40.23
CA ILE A 352 38.63 -18.33 -39.95
C ILE A 352 38.21 -17.88 -38.56
N PHE A 353 39.07 -18.08 -37.57
CA PHE A 353 38.84 -17.63 -36.19
C PHE A 353 38.55 -16.12 -36.13
N VAL A 354 39.40 -15.30 -36.74
CA VAL A 354 39.24 -13.84 -36.77
C VAL A 354 37.93 -13.45 -37.47
N SER A 355 37.61 -14.08 -38.61
CA SER A 355 36.37 -13.78 -39.34
C SER A 355 35.11 -14.12 -38.54
N GLU A 356 35.10 -15.27 -37.86
CA GLU A 356 33.97 -15.70 -37.03
C GLU A 356 33.84 -14.85 -35.76
N LEU A 357 34.95 -14.44 -35.15
CA LEU A 357 34.96 -13.57 -33.98
C LEU A 357 34.33 -12.20 -34.27
N ILE A 358 34.62 -11.64 -35.45
CA ILE A 358 34.00 -10.40 -35.89
C ILE A 358 32.49 -10.53 -36.04
N LYS A 359 32.01 -11.61 -36.65
CA LYS A 359 30.58 -11.86 -36.85
C LYS A 359 29.88 -12.08 -35.51
N TYR A 360 30.48 -12.86 -34.62
CA TYR A 360 29.89 -13.21 -33.33
C TYR A 360 29.78 -12.00 -32.40
N LEU A 361 30.84 -11.20 -32.31
CA LEU A 361 30.86 -9.97 -31.52
C LEU A 361 30.21 -8.79 -32.25
N ASN A 362 29.87 -8.92 -33.53
CA ASN A 362 29.38 -7.82 -34.35
C ASN A 362 30.28 -6.56 -34.24
N ILE A 363 31.58 -6.75 -34.45
CA ILE A 363 32.61 -5.70 -34.44
C ILE A 363 33.07 -5.39 -35.86
N SER A 364 33.99 -4.44 -36.02
CA SER A 364 34.30 -3.88 -37.35
C SER A 364 35.64 -4.33 -37.90
N GLN A 365 36.65 -4.49 -37.05
CA GLN A 365 37.99 -4.94 -37.45
C GLN A 365 38.59 -5.86 -36.40
N ALA A 366 39.45 -6.75 -36.87
CA ALA A 366 40.30 -7.56 -36.03
C ALA A 366 41.60 -7.93 -36.77
N SER A 367 42.67 -8.09 -36.01
CA SER A 367 44.01 -8.46 -36.45
C SER A 367 44.60 -9.44 -35.44
N LEU A 368 45.24 -10.50 -35.91
CA LEU A 368 45.91 -11.49 -35.08
C LEU A 368 47.38 -11.58 -35.51
N TYR A 369 48.27 -11.35 -34.56
CA TYR A 369 49.72 -11.38 -34.73
C TYR A 369 50.30 -12.55 -33.94
N LEU A 370 51.23 -13.30 -34.53
CA LEU A 370 51.97 -14.38 -33.86
C LEU A 370 53.47 -14.07 -33.85
N ILE A 371 54.18 -14.56 -32.83
CA ILE A 371 55.64 -14.43 -32.77
C ILE A 371 56.30 -15.29 -33.86
N ASN A 372 57.20 -14.67 -34.63
CA ASN A 372 58.05 -15.40 -35.57
C ASN A 372 59.23 -16.05 -34.79
N GLN A 373 59.36 -17.37 -34.90
CA GLN A 373 60.39 -18.15 -34.19
C GLN A 373 61.66 -18.40 -35.03
N ASP A 374 61.68 -18.04 -36.31
CA ASP A 374 62.78 -18.37 -37.24
C ASP A 374 63.92 -17.34 -37.24
N THR A 375 63.74 -16.15 -36.66
CA THR A 375 64.75 -15.09 -36.62
C THR A 375 65.61 -15.15 -35.35
N HIS A 376 66.88 -15.52 -35.51
CA HIS A 376 67.87 -15.57 -34.42
C HIS A 376 68.26 -14.20 -33.82
N ALA A 377 67.85 -13.08 -34.42
CA ALA A 377 68.34 -11.74 -34.06
C ALA A 377 67.30 -10.81 -33.44
N ASP A 378 66.04 -10.82 -33.90
CA ASP A 378 64.97 -9.97 -33.36
C ASP A 378 63.64 -10.76 -33.32
N LYS A 379 62.98 -10.76 -32.16
CA LYS A 379 61.65 -11.35 -31.98
C LYS A 379 60.62 -10.37 -32.52
N GLU A 380 60.03 -10.69 -33.66
CA GLU A 380 59.01 -9.87 -34.32
C GLU A 380 57.63 -10.55 -34.25
N LEU A 381 56.57 -9.73 -34.13
CA LEU A 381 55.18 -10.15 -34.25
C LEU A 381 54.75 -10.04 -35.71
N GLU A 382 54.42 -11.17 -36.34
CA GLU A 382 53.96 -11.26 -37.72
C GLU A 382 52.44 -11.30 -37.76
N LEU A 383 51.83 -10.48 -38.62
CA LEU A 383 50.39 -10.49 -38.87
C LEU A 383 49.99 -11.77 -39.62
N LYS A 384 49.21 -12.64 -38.98
CA LYS A 384 48.73 -13.91 -39.55
C LYS A 384 47.32 -13.82 -40.11
N ALA A 385 46.43 -13.13 -39.41
CA ALA A 385 45.04 -12.98 -39.84
C ALA A 385 44.53 -11.56 -39.62
N TRP A 386 43.63 -11.13 -40.50
CA TRP A 386 43.00 -9.82 -40.39
C TRP A 386 41.66 -9.77 -41.11
N PHE A 387 40.85 -8.78 -40.75
CA PHE A 387 39.60 -8.50 -41.45
C PHE A 387 39.28 -7.01 -41.42
N ALA A 388 38.82 -6.49 -42.56
CA ALA A 388 38.49 -5.08 -42.80
C ALA A 388 39.62 -4.09 -42.45
N TYR A 389 40.87 -4.52 -42.48
CA TYR A 389 42.06 -3.69 -42.27
C TYR A 389 42.37 -2.84 -43.52
N ASP A 390 42.65 -1.55 -43.35
CA ASP A 390 42.86 -0.61 -44.46
C ASP A 390 44.15 -0.94 -45.25
N SER A 391 43.98 -1.33 -46.52
CA SER A 391 45.06 -1.69 -47.44
C SER A 391 45.86 -0.49 -47.97
N HIS A 392 45.42 0.75 -47.76
CA HIS A 392 45.98 1.93 -48.44
C HIS A 392 47.14 2.64 -47.71
N LYS A 393 47.54 2.20 -46.50
CA LYS A 393 48.70 2.75 -45.79
C LYS A 393 49.66 1.62 -45.39
N ASN A 394 50.89 1.68 -45.91
CA ASN A 394 52.06 0.85 -45.55
C ASN A 394 51.80 -0.20 -44.48
N ARG A 395 51.38 -1.37 -44.95
CA ARG A 395 51.13 -2.54 -44.13
C ARG A 395 52.45 -2.98 -43.50
N LYS A 396 52.64 -2.71 -42.21
CA LYS A 396 53.69 -3.36 -41.44
C LYS A 396 53.23 -4.79 -41.18
N ASN A 397 53.69 -5.72 -42.01
CA ASN A 397 53.43 -7.15 -41.81
C ASN A 397 54.10 -7.67 -40.53
N THR A 398 55.11 -6.94 -40.02
CA THR A 398 55.78 -7.25 -38.76
C THR A 398 55.85 -6.04 -37.83
N ILE A 399 55.73 -6.29 -36.53
CA ILE A 399 55.81 -5.30 -35.45
C ILE A 399 56.90 -5.75 -34.47
N GLN A 400 57.80 -4.85 -34.10
CA GLN A 400 58.83 -5.14 -33.10
C GLN A 400 58.22 -5.24 -31.70
N ILE A 401 58.73 -6.15 -30.88
CA ILE A 401 58.31 -6.23 -29.48
C ILE A 401 58.63 -4.91 -28.75
N GLY A 402 57.63 -4.34 -28.07
CA GLY A 402 57.71 -3.00 -27.45
C GLY A 402 57.38 -1.84 -28.40
N GLU A 403 57.06 -2.10 -29.67
CA GLU A 403 56.57 -1.09 -30.61
C GLU A 403 55.02 -1.01 -30.58
N GLY A 404 54.50 0.16 -30.22
CA GLY A 404 53.07 0.43 -30.19
C GLY A 404 52.29 -0.41 -29.17
N LEU A 405 50.97 -0.30 -29.17
CA LEU A 405 50.12 -1.00 -28.20
C LEU A 405 50.15 -2.51 -28.37
N VAL A 406 50.29 -3.02 -29.60
CA VAL A 406 50.41 -4.46 -29.86
C VAL A 406 51.70 -5.01 -29.23
N GLY A 407 52.84 -4.35 -29.45
CA GLY A 407 54.12 -4.75 -28.87
C GLY A 407 54.17 -4.59 -27.34
N GLU A 408 53.54 -3.55 -26.80
CA GLU A 408 53.44 -3.30 -25.35
C GLU A 408 52.55 -4.35 -24.66
N THR A 409 51.36 -4.63 -25.22
CA THR A 409 50.46 -5.68 -24.73
C THR A 409 51.17 -7.04 -24.72
N TYR A 410 52.00 -7.32 -25.73
CA TYR A 410 52.75 -8.56 -25.80
C TYR A 410 53.74 -8.70 -24.64
N GLN A 411 54.45 -7.62 -24.29
CA GLN A 411 55.38 -7.60 -23.16
C GLN A 411 54.68 -7.70 -21.81
N GLU A 412 53.58 -6.97 -21.64
CA GLU A 412 52.86 -6.90 -20.36
C GLU A 412 52.03 -8.15 -20.06
N LYS A 413 51.71 -8.97 -21.08
CA LYS A 413 50.90 -10.20 -20.96
C LYS A 413 49.57 -9.97 -20.24
N ARG A 414 48.98 -8.79 -20.43
CA ARG A 414 47.67 -8.42 -19.88
C ARG A 414 46.79 -7.86 -20.97
N THR A 415 45.50 -8.11 -20.87
CA THR A 415 44.51 -7.49 -21.75
C THR A 415 44.50 -5.99 -21.57
N LEU A 416 44.57 -5.26 -22.67
CA LEU A 416 44.44 -3.81 -22.71
C LEU A 416 43.13 -3.43 -23.41
N TYR A 417 42.25 -2.75 -22.70
CA TYR A 417 40.99 -2.25 -23.23
C TYR A 417 40.98 -0.72 -23.16
N LEU A 418 40.83 -0.08 -24.34
CA LEU A 418 40.83 1.36 -24.48
C LEU A 418 39.48 1.85 -24.97
N GLU A 419 38.92 2.81 -24.24
CA GLU A 419 37.70 3.51 -24.61
C GLU A 419 38.01 4.98 -24.93
N ASN A 420 37.15 5.62 -25.72
CA ASN A 420 37.21 7.07 -25.96
C ASN A 420 38.57 7.53 -26.54
N LEU A 421 39.00 6.87 -27.61
CA LEU A 421 40.26 7.18 -28.30
C LEU A 421 40.35 8.67 -28.68
N PRO A 422 41.54 9.27 -28.81
CA PRO A 422 41.68 10.62 -29.39
C PRO A 422 41.23 10.69 -30.86
N THR A 423 40.78 11.86 -31.33
CA THR A 423 40.17 12.05 -32.68
C THR A 423 41.06 11.60 -33.84
N ASN A 424 42.38 11.66 -33.70
CA ASN A 424 43.34 11.29 -34.75
C ASN A 424 44.09 9.97 -34.47
N TYR A 425 43.62 9.14 -33.54
CA TYR A 425 44.35 7.94 -33.11
C TYR A 425 44.31 6.81 -34.15
N LEU A 426 43.10 6.42 -34.58
CA LEU A 426 42.88 5.35 -35.55
C LEU A 426 41.62 5.64 -36.38
N HIS A 427 41.65 5.30 -37.67
CA HIS A 427 40.51 5.44 -38.58
C HIS A 427 40.29 4.12 -39.32
N ILE A 428 39.04 3.66 -39.34
CA ILE A 428 38.57 2.50 -40.09
C ILE A 428 38.02 3.02 -41.42
N GLY A 429 38.71 2.73 -42.52
CA GLY A 429 38.39 3.20 -43.86
C GLY A 429 37.48 2.25 -44.65
N SER A 430 36.67 2.82 -45.55
CA SER A 430 35.93 2.15 -46.61
C SER A 430 36.06 2.95 -47.90
N ALA A 431 35.68 2.36 -49.04
CA ALA A 431 35.64 3.08 -50.32
C ALA A 431 34.70 4.31 -50.30
N LEU A 432 33.77 4.38 -49.33
CA LEU A 432 32.79 5.46 -49.19
C LEU A 432 33.17 6.50 -48.12
N GLY A 433 34.21 6.26 -47.32
CA GLY A 433 34.62 7.15 -46.23
C GLY A 433 35.26 6.39 -45.06
N SER A 434 35.75 7.12 -44.05
CA SER A 434 36.38 6.56 -42.87
C SER A 434 35.68 6.99 -41.58
N ALA A 435 35.61 6.10 -40.60
CA ALA A 435 35.06 6.38 -39.27
C ALA A 435 36.05 5.96 -38.17
N LYS A 436 35.97 6.63 -37.02
CA LYS A 436 36.82 6.33 -35.86
C LYS A 436 36.15 5.29 -34.95
N PRO A 437 36.86 4.24 -34.50
CA PRO A 437 36.32 3.28 -33.55
C PRO A 437 36.09 3.91 -32.17
N VAL A 438 35.13 3.37 -31.43
CA VAL A 438 34.77 3.79 -30.07
C VAL A 438 35.67 3.11 -29.04
N SER A 439 36.03 1.85 -29.27
CA SER A 439 36.89 1.08 -28.38
C SER A 439 37.87 0.19 -29.14
N LEU A 440 39.03 -0.07 -28.51
CA LEU A 440 40.03 -1.05 -28.92
C LEU A 440 40.25 -2.07 -27.81
N LEU A 441 40.41 -3.33 -28.19
CA LEU A 441 40.75 -4.41 -27.28
C LEU A 441 41.99 -5.14 -27.79
N PHE A 442 43.00 -5.27 -26.96
CA PHE A 442 44.21 -6.04 -27.22
C PHE A 442 44.27 -7.18 -26.22
N VAL A 443 44.22 -8.42 -26.70
CA VAL A 443 44.22 -9.62 -25.88
C VAL A 443 45.48 -10.45 -26.19
N PRO A 444 46.33 -10.72 -25.20
CA PRO A 444 47.49 -11.57 -25.41
C PRO A 444 47.09 -13.04 -25.57
N LEU A 445 47.72 -13.72 -26.52
CA LEU A 445 47.56 -15.15 -26.77
C LEU A 445 48.51 -15.91 -25.84
N THR A 446 48.12 -16.05 -24.58
CA THR A 446 48.99 -16.59 -23.51
C THR A 446 48.48 -17.92 -22.96
N ILE A 447 49.39 -18.88 -22.76
CA ILE A 447 49.15 -20.11 -22.01
C ILE A 447 50.32 -20.39 -21.08
N SER A 448 50.08 -20.79 -19.82
CA SER A 448 51.16 -21.14 -18.86
C SER A 448 52.32 -20.13 -18.82
N GLU A 449 51.99 -18.83 -18.85
CA GLU A 449 52.90 -17.68 -18.95
C GLU A 449 53.66 -17.48 -20.27
N GLU A 450 53.54 -18.37 -21.24
CA GLU A 450 54.08 -18.18 -22.59
C GLU A 450 53.09 -17.41 -23.46
N ASN A 451 53.48 -16.22 -23.90
CA ASN A 451 52.71 -15.41 -24.84
C ASN A 451 53.23 -15.68 -26.25
N ILE A 452 52.37 -16.12 -27.16
CA ILE A 452 52.73 -16.45 -28.54
C ILE A 452 52.21 -15.44 -29.57
N GLY A 453 51.46 -14.44 -29.14
CA GLY A 453 50.85 -13.49 -30.06
C GLY A 453 49.86 -12.52 -29.43
N ILE A 454 49.23 -11.69 -30.25
CA ILE A 454 48.24 -10.70 -29.82
C ILE A 454 47.06 -10.71 -30.77
N LEU A 455 45.85 -10.70 -30.20
CA LEU A 455 44.64 -10.36 -30.91
C LEU A 455 44.31 -8.88 -30.64
N GLU A 456 44.11 -8.12 -31.70
CA GLU A 456 43.68 -6.72 -31.68
C GLU A 456 42.28 -6.64 -32.30
N LEU A 457 41.34 -5.98 -31.62
CA LEU A 457 39.97 -5.76 -32.06
C LEU A 457 39.63 -4.28 -32.03
N ALA A 458 38.85 -3.83 -33.01
CA ALA A 458 38.27 -2.48 -33.03
C ALA A 458 36.76 -2.52 -33.26
N ALA A 459 36.02 -1.76 -32.45
CA ALA A 459 34.57 -1.70 -32.47
C ALA A 459 34.05 -0.26 -32.50
N PHE A 460 32.93 -0.03 -33.20
CA PHE A 460 32.18 1.23 -33.16
C PHE A 460 31.22 1.35 -31.96
N ARG A 461 31.34 0.45 -30.98
CA ARG A 461 30.57 0.42 -29.75
C ARG A 461 31.47 0.01 -28.60
N THR A 462 31.09 0.36 -27.38
CA THR A 462 31.68 -0.16 -26.15
C THR A 462 31.45 -1.68 -26.06
N LEU A 463 32.52 -2.42 -25.77
CA LEU A 463 32.44 -3.84 -25.46
C LEU A 463 32.06 -4.02 -24.00
N GLN A 464 31.09 -4.89 -23.74
CA GLN A 464 30.66 -5.21 -22.38
C GLN A 464 31.67 -6.13 -21.71
N LYS A 465 31.71 -6.10 -20.37
CA LYS A 465 32.67 -6.90 -19.59
C LYS A 465 32.61 -8.40 -19.92
N TYR A 466 31.40 -8.96 -20.06
CA TYR A 466 31.23 -10.38 -20.40
C TYR A 466 31.73 -10.71 -21.82
N GLU A 467 31.72 -9.75 -22.75
CA GLU A 467 32.27 -9.92 -24.10
C GLU A 467 33.80 -9.92 -24.07
N ILE A 468 34.42 -9.09 -23.23
CA ILE A 468 35.88 -9.05 -23.05
C ILE A 468 36.35 -10.36 -22.41
N GLU A 469 35.73 -10.79 -21.32
CA GLU A 469 36.02 -12.07 -20.63
C GLU A 469 35.87 -13.26 -21.60
N PHE A 470 34.85 -13.23 -22.46
CA PHE A 470 34.65 -14.21 -23.51
C PHE A 470 35.81 -14.23 -24.53
N VAL A 471 36.25 -13.06 -25.01
CA VAL A 471 37.39 -12.99 -25.95
C VAL A 471 38.66 -13.51 -25.30
N GLU A 472 38.94 -13.17 -24.04
CA GLU A 472 40.07 -13.70 -23.28
C GLU A 472 40.04 -15.23 -23.23
N LYS A 473 38.88 -15.81 -22.93
CA LYS A 473 38.74 -17.27 -22.85
C LYS A 473 38.92 -17.96 -24.20
N VAL A 474 38.33 -17.40 -25.25
CA VAL A 474 38.46 -17.93 -26.60
C VAL A 474 39.88 -17.75 -27.14
N CYS A 475 40.59 -16.68 -26.73
CA CYS A 475 42.02 -16.47 -27.00
C CYS A 475 42.91 -17.53 -26.33
N GLU A 476 42.63 -17.91 -25.09
CA GLU A 476 43.32 -19.02 -24.40
C GLU A 476 43.13 -20.34 -25.17
N ASN A 477 41.91 -20.60 -25.65
CA ASN A 477 41.59 -21.80 -26.41
C ASN A 477 42.34 -21.85 -27.76
N ILE A 478 42.31 -20.77 -28.55
CA ILE A 478 43.07 -20.75 -29.83
C ILE A 478 44.57 -20.81 -29.60
N THR A 479 45.08 -20.21 -28.53
CA THR A 479 46.50 -20.27 -28.16
C THR A 479 46.94 -21.72 -28.01
N SER A 480 46.17 -22.52 -27.27
CA SER A 480 46.40 -23.95 -27.08
C SER A 480 46.42 -24.70 -28.42
N SER A 481 45.45 -24.41 -29.29
CA SER A 481 45.38 -25.04 -30.62
C SER A 481 46.57 -24.66 -31.50
N ILE A 482 46.95 -23.38 -31.56
CA ILE A 482 48.09 -22.91 -32.37
C ILE A 482 49.38 -23.60 -31.91
N ILE A 483 49.62 -23.68 -30.60
CA ILE A 483 50.80 -24.38 -30.06
C ILE A 483 50.78 -25.86 -30.45
N SER A 484 49.62 -26.51 -30.42
CA SER A 484 49.48 -27.89 -30.88
C SER A 484 49.85 -28.02 -32.37
N VAL A 485 49.33 -27.15 -33.24
CA VAL A 485 49.64 -27.19 -34.68
C VAL A 485 51.13 -26.91 -34.94
N LEU A 486 51.72 -25.93 -34.25
CA LEU A 486 53.15 -25.63 -34.33
C LEU A 486 54.01 -26.83 -33.92
N ASN A 487 53.68 -27.48 -32.80
CA ASN A 487 54.39 -28.65 -32.32
C ASN A 487 54.25 -29.83 -33.28
N THR A 488 53.04 -30.12 -33.76
CA THR A 488 52.82 -31.18 -34.76
C THR A 488 53.61 -30.93 -36.04
N THR A 489 53.62 -29.69 -36.53
CA THR A 489 54.37 -29.29 -37.72
C THR A 489 55.88 -29.45 -37.50
N ARG A 490 56.39 -29.02 -36.35
CA ARG A 490 57.81 -29.16 -35.97
C ARG A 490 58.21 -30.63 -35.83
N THR A 491 57.39 -31.45 -35.19
CA THR A 491 57.63 -32.91 -35.08
C THR A 491 57.64 -33.59 -36.44
N ARG A 492 56.72 -33.21 -37.36
CA ARG A 492 56.72 -33.73 -38.74
C ARG A 492 58.01 -33.37 -39.47
N LYS A 493 58.43 -32.10 -39.42
CA LYS A 493 59.68 -31.64 -40.06
C LYS A 493 60.91 -32.36 -39.51
N LEU A 494 61.02 -32.50 -38.18
CA LEU A 494 62.11 -33.23 -37.54
C LEU A 494 62.10 -34.72 -37.90
N LEU A 495 60.92 -35.33 -38.07
CA LEU A 495 60.79 -36.71 -38.50
C LEU A 495 61.25 -36.89 -39.95
N GLU A 496 60.88 -35.97 -40.85
CA GLU A 496 61.35 -35.93 -42.23
C GLU A 496 62.87 -35.75 -42.31
N GLU A 497 63.43 -34.80 -41.56
CA GLU A 497 64.89 -34.59 -41.46
C GLU A 497 65.60 -35.84 -40.93
N SER A 498 65.07 -36.47 -39.88
CA SER A 498 65.61 -37.72 -39.33
C SER A 498 65.53 -38.87 -40.33
N GLN A 499 64.46 -38.95 -41.12
CA GLN A 499 64.30 -39.99 -42.14
C GLN A 499 65.26 -39.79 -43.31
N MET A 500 65.40 -38.56 -43.81
CA MET A 500 66.41 -38.22 -44.82
C MET A 500 67.83 -38.53 -44.31
N GLN A 501 68.13 -38.23 -43.04
CA GLN A 501 69.41 -38.54 -42.44
C GLN A 501 69.65 -40.07 -42.34
N ARG A 502 68.63 -40.85 -41.97
CA ARG A 502 68.72 -42.32 -41.96
C ARG A 502 68.97 -42.90 -43.35
N GLU A 503 68.27 -42.41 -44.36
CA GLU A 503 68.46 -42.84 -45.75
C GLU A 503 69.87 -42.53 -46.25
N ALA A 504 70.40 -41.33 -45.94
CA ALA A 504 71.77 -40.95 -46.27
C ALA A 504 72.82 -41.86 -45.58
N VAL A 505 72.63 -42.17 -44.29
CA VAL A 505 73.53 -43.09 -43.56
C VAL A 505 73.45 -44.51 -44.13
N SER A 506 72.25 -45.02 -44.41
CA SER A 506 72.09 -46.36 -45.00
C SER A 506 72.72 -46.47 -46.39
N ALA A 507 72.64 -45.42 -47.20
CA ALA A 507 73.33 -45.37 -48.49
C ALA A 507 74.85 -45.37 -48.31
N GLN A 508 75.36 -44.63 -47.32
CA GLN A 508 76.79 -44.58 -47.01
C GLN A 508 77.31 -45.90 -46.42
N GLU A 509 76.51 -46.61 -45.62
CA GLU A 509 76.84 -47.96 -45.13
C GLU A 509 76.90 -48.97 -46.27
N GLU A 510 75.98 -48.92 -47.24
CA GLU A 510 76.01 -49.82 -48.39
C GLU A 510 77.21 -49.55 -49.29
N GLU A 511 77.53 -48.27 -49.55
CA GLU A 511 78.75 -47.87 -50.26
C GLU A 511 80.00 -48.35 -49.53
N MET A 512 80.05 -48.21 -48.21
CA MET A 512 81.16 -48.69 -47.39
C MET A 512 81.26 -50.23 -47.40
N ARG A 513 80.13 -50.95 -47.37
CA ARG A 513 80.10 -52.42 -47.50
C ARG A 513 80.65 -52.86 -48.85
N GLN A 514 80.24 -52.20 -49.94
CA GLN A 514 80.77 -52.46 -51.28
C GLN A 514 82.27 -52.20 -51.36
N ASN A 515 82.76 -51.08 -50.80
CA ASN A 515 84.19 -50.79 -50.73
C ASN A 515 84.96 -51.85 -49.92
N VAL A 516 84.40 -52.37 -48.83
CA VAL A 516 85.01 -53.45 -48.04
C VAL A 516 85.03 -54.77 -48.81
N GLU A 517 83.95 -55.13 -49.49
CA GLU A 517 83.86 -56.32 -50.35
C GLU A 517 84.88 -56.26 -51.50
N GLU A 518 85.02 -55.09 -52.16
CA GLU A 518 86.00 -54.86 -53.22
C GLU A 518 87.45 -54.92 -52.69
N LEU A 519 87.73 -54.29 -51.54
CA LEU A 519 89.02 -54.39 -50.87
C LEU A 519 89.37 -55.84 -50.51
N GLN A 520 88.41 -56.60 -49.98
CA GLN A 520 88.62 -58.00 -49.62
C GLN A 520 88.88 -58.87 -50.86
N ALA A 521 88.12 -58.68 -51.95
CA ALA A 521 88.37 -59.36 -53.22
C ALA A 521 89.76 -59.02 -53.78
N THR A 522 90.17 -57.75 -53.68
CA THR A 522 91.50 -57.29 -54.11
C THR A 522 92.61 -57.92 -53.26
N GLN A 523 92.41 -58.04 -51.95
CA GLN A 523 93.33 -58.70 -51.02
C GLN A 523 93.46 -60.20 -51.34
N GLU A 524 92.35 -60.90 -51.57
CA GLU A 524 92.36 -62.32 -51.95
C GLU A 524 93.06 -62.54 -53.31
N GLU A 525 92.87 -61.63 -54.26
CA GLU A 525 93.58 -61.67 -55.55
C GLU A 525 95.08 -61.42 -55.39
N MET A 526 95.47 -60.47 -54.53
CA MET A 526 96.86 -60.20 -54.16
C MET A 526 97.52 -61.42 -53.50
N GLU A 527 96.87 -62.06 -52.53
CA GLU A 527 97.38 -63.27 -51.88
C GLU A 527 97.52 -64.44 -52.86
N ARG A 528 96.57 -64.60 -53.81
CA ARG A 528 96.71 -65.57 -54.90
C ARG A 528 97.91 -65.28 -55.77
N LYS A 529 98.11 -64.01 -56.18
CA LYS A 529 99.27 -63.59 -56.97
C LYS A 529 100.57 -63.81 -56.21
N GLU A 530 100.61 -63.48 -54.92
CA GLU A 530 101.76 -63.73 -54.05
C GLU A 530 102.08 -65.23 -53.96
N LYS A 531 101.06 -66.09 -53.80
CA LYS A 531 101.25 -67.54 -53.79
C LYS A 531 101.77 -68.07 -55.13
N ILE A 532 101.24 -67.57 -56.26
CA ILE A 532 101.74 -67.92 -57.60
C ILE A 532 103.19 -67.46 -57.77
N ILE A 533 103.53 -66.24 -57.35
CA ILE A 533 104.91 -65.71 -57.38
C ILE A 533 105.84 -66.59 -56.53
N ASN A 534 105.43 -66.96 -55.32
CA ASN A 534 106.21 -67.84 -54.45
C ASN A 534 106.39 -69.25 -55.05
N GLN A 535 105.36 -69.80 -55.72
CA GLN A 535 105.47 -71.06 -56.45
C GLN A 535 106.46 -70.93 -57.63
N MET A 536 106.37 -69.85 -58.41
CA MET A 536 107.34 -69.58 -59.48
C MET A 536 108.77 -69.41 -58.95
N LEU A 537 108.93 -68.79 -57.77
CA LEU A 537 110.23 -68.67 -57.11
C LEU A 537 110.77 -70.04 -56.69
N GLN A 538 109.93 -70.90 -56.09
CA GLN A 538 110.32 -72.27 -55.74
C GLN A 538 110.67 -73.11 -56.96
N GLU A 539 109.89 -73.03 -58.04
CA GLU A 539 110.20 -73.71 -59.31
C GLU A 539 111.52 -73.20 -59.91
N ALA A 540 111.78 -71.89 -59.84
CA ALA A 540 113.04 -71.31 -60.28
C ALA A 540 114.23 -71.80 -59.44
N GLU A 541 114.10 -71.86 -58.11
CA GLU A 541 115.12 -72.43 -57.22
C GLU A 541 115.35 -73.93 -57.48
N GLU A 542 114.29 -74.70 -57.72
CA GLU A 542 114.38 -76.13 -58.03
C GLU A 542 115.04 -76.36 -59.39
N ASN A 543 114.70 -75.55 -60.39
CA ASN A 543 115.37 -75.54 -61.69
C ASN A 543 116.83 -75.13 -61.57
N GLU A 544 117.17 -74.16 -60.72
CA GLU A 544 118.55 -73.79 -60.44
C GLU A 544 119.31 -74.95 -59.79
N ARG A 545 118.70 -75.67 -58.83
CA ARG A 545 119.30 -76.87 -58.22
C ARG A 545 119.50 -77.99 -59.23
N LYS A 546 118.51 -78.28 -60.09
CA LYS A 546 118.63 -79.27 -61.18
C LYS A 546 119.75 -78.89 -62.14
N LEU A 547 119.83 -77.61 -62.52
CA LEU A 547 120.87 -77.10 -63.42
C LEU A 547 122.26 -77.21 -62.76
N ARG A 548 122.39 -76.88 -61.48
CA ARG A 548 123.63 -77.09 -60.72
C ARG A 548 124.01 -78.57 -60.65
N ALA A 549 123.07 -79.47 -60.39
CA ALA A 549 123.32 -80.91 -60.36
C ALA A 549 123.85 -81.43 -61.71
N VAL A 550 123.21 -81.02 -62.82
CA VAL A 550 123.65 -81.34 -64.19
C VAL A 550 125.04 -80.79 -64.49
N ILE A 551 125.37 -79.58 -64.02
CA ILE A 551 126.72 -79.03 -64.16
C ILE A 551 127.74 -79.87 -63.38
N THR A 552 127.44 -80.31 -62.15
CA THR A 552 128.34 -81.21 -61.40
C THR A 552 128.52 -82.57 -62.08
N GLU A 553 127.47 -83.13 -62.66
CA GLU A 553 127.51 -84.41 -63.36
C GLU A 553 128.34 -84.33 -64.64
N LEU A 554 128.19 -83.25 -65.42
CA LEU A 554 129.02 -82.96 -66.60
C LEU A 554 130.48 -82.68 -66.24
N GLN A 555 130.76 -82.11 -65.06
CA GLN A 555 132.13 -81.94 -64.56
C GLN A 555 132.75 -83.29 -64.17
N ALA A 556 132.01 -84.16 -63.50
CA ALA A 556 132.47 -85.51 -63.15
C ALA A 556 132.71 -86.37 -64.42
N GLU A 557 131.86 -86.26 -65.44
CA GLU A 557 132.05 -86.97 -66.72
C GLU A 557 133.29 -86.47 -67.49
N LYS A 558 133.60 -85.17 -67.38
CA LYS A 558 134.84 -84.59 -67.93
C LYS A 558 136.09 -85.10 -67.23
N GLU A 559 136.08 -85.21 -65.90
CA GLU A 559 137.22 -85.70 -65.12
C GLU A 559 137.49 -87.19 -65.39
N LEU A 560 136.44 -88.01 -65.57
CA LEU A 560 136.59 -89.43 -65.89
C LEU A 560 137.19 -89.66 -67.29
N LYS A 561 136.75 -88.87 -68.29
CA LYS A 561 137.29 -88.94 -69.67
C LYS A 561 138.72 -88.39 -69.80
N GLN A 562 139.18 -87.55 -68.87
CA GLN A 562 140.57 -87.08 -68.84
C GLN A 562 141.53 -88.08 -68.19
N ALA A 563 141.05 -88.99 -67.32
CA ALA A 563 141.88 -90.02 -66.70
C ALA A 563 142.12 -91.25 -67.60
N GLU A 564 141.24 -91.53 -68.57
CA GLU A 564 141.37 -92.66 -69.49
C GLU A 564 142.32 -92.38 -70.69
N ASN A 565 142.57 -91.11 -71.03
CA ASN A 565 143.41 -90.71 -72.17
C ASN A 565 144.91 -90.50 -71.84
N SER A 566 145.38 -90.87 -70.65
CA SER A 566 146.79 -90.69 -70.24
C SER A 566 147.56 -92.00 -70.00
N LYS A 567 147.15 -93.12 -70.61
CA LYS A 567 147.85 -94.42 -70.52
C LYS A 567 148.11 -95.17 -71.84
N GLU A 568 147.94 -94.50 -72.98
CA GLU A 568 148.67 -94.83 -74.22
C GLU A 568 149.65 -93.70 -74.53
#